data_AF-T1C5W2-F1
#
_entry.id   AF-T1C5W2-F1
#
_cell.length_a   1.000
_cell.length_b   1.000
_cell.length_c   1.000
_cell.angle_alpha   90.00
_cell.angle_beta   90.00
_cell.angle_gamma   90.00
#
_symmetry.space_group_name_H-M   'P 1'
#
loop_
_entity.id
_entity.type
_entity.pdbx_description
1 polymer ?
#
loop_
_entity_poly.entity_id
_entity_poly.type
_entity_poly.pdbx_seq_one_letter_code
_entity_poly.pdbx_strand_id
1 'polypeptide(L)'
;MANALVVLSAVGGSTNAVVHLTAMARRLGYDLALEDVDRVSRRTPVLVDVEPSGRALMEDFDADGGVPTVLRALGDRLHGDAILADGSTVAQVQERAAAPGGVVRRLDDPLDAEGAFRVVRGNLAPDGALIKRSAASPSLLRHRGPAYVIRGYDELSTRTGPASQCPEDAVLVFAGAGPVGG
;
A
#
# COMPACT_ATOMS: atom_id res chain seq x y z
N MET A 1 3.12 -5.46 15.16
CA MET A 1 2.17 -5.10 14.08
C MET A 1 2.27 -3.63 13.67
N ALA A 2 2.32 -2.67 14.59
CA ALA A 2 2.44 -1.24 14.24
C ALA A 2 3.60 -0.92 13.28
N ASN A 3 4.83 -1.38 13.57
CA ASN A 3 5.98 -1.20 12.67
C ASN A 3 5.72 -1.75 11.26
N ALA A 4 5.05 -2.89 11.14
CA ALA A 4 4.75 -3.49 9.83
C ALA A 4 3.81 -2.61 9.00
N LEU A 5 2.82 -1.95 9.61
CA LEU A 5 1.92 -1.01 8.92
C LEU A 5 2.64 0.27 8.49
N VAL A 6 3.53 0.78 9.34
CA VAL A 6 4.36 1.97 9.02
C VAL A 6 5.27 1.63 7.84
N VAL A 7 6.01 0.52 7.92
CA VAL A 7 6.88 0.08 6.82
C VAL A 7 6.07 -0.17 5.55
N LEU A 8 4.95 -0.89 5.63
CA LEU A 8 4.07 -1.15 4.48
C LEU A 8 3.59 0.15 3.82
N SER A 9 3.22 1.14 4.62
CA SER A 9 2.80 2.46 4.12
C SER A 9 3.95 3.23 3.50
N ALA A 10 5.14 3.18 4.11
CA ALA A 10 6.32 3.89 3.63
C ALA A 10 6.86 3.33 2.32
N VAL A 11 6.80 2.01 2.13
CA VAL A 11 7.24 1.40 0.87
C VAL A 11 6.17 1.46 -0.23
N GLY A 12 4.98 1.98 0.05
CA GLY A 12 3.87 1.94 -0.90
C GLY A 12 3.50 0.51 -1.29
N GLY A 13 3.47 -0.42 -0.33
CA GLY A 13 3.38 -1.85 -0.64
C GLY A 13 2.05 -2.29 -1.25
N SER A 14 1.95 -3.60 -1.50
CA SER A 14 0.73 -4.20 -2.08
C SER A 14 -0.46 -4.09 -1.12
N THR A 15 -1.65 -3.84 -1.67
CA THR A 15 -2.92 -3.90 -0.91
C THR A 15 -3.17 -5.29 -0.33
N ASN A 16 -2.68 -6.36 -0.98
CA ASN A 16 -2.78 -7.73 -0.47
C ASN A 16 -2.04 -7.92 0.86
N ALA A 17 -0.99 -7.14 1.12
CA ALA A 17 -0.25 -7.22 2.36
C ALA A 17 -1.13 -6.87 3.58
N VAL A 18 -2.16 -6.04 3.41
CA VAL A 18 -3.12 -5.73 4.47
C VAL A 18 -3.92 -6.98 4.85
N VAL A 19 -4.41 -7.74 3.87
CA VAL A 19 -5.13 -9.01 4.10
C VAL A 19 -4.23 -10.00 4.84
N HIS A 20 -2.98 -10.14 4.41
CA HIS A 20 -2.01 -11.02 5.05
C HIS A 20 -1.68 -10.58 6.48
N LEU A 21 -1.44 -9.29 6.72
CA LEU A 21 -1.18 -8.75 8.05
C LEU A 21 -2.37 -8.97 8.99
N THR A 22 -3.60 -8.76 8.52
CA THR A 22 -4.82 -9.01 9.31
C THR A 22 -4.93 -10.49 9.68
N ALA A 23 -4.67 -11.40 8.74
CA ALA A 23 -4.71 -12.84 9.01
C ALA A 23 -3.64 -13.25 10.04
N MET A 24 -2.40 -12.76 9.90
CA MET A 24 -1.31 -13.02 10.85
C MET A 24 -1.60 -12.42 12.23
N ALA A 25 -2.09 -11.18 12.30
CA ALA A 25 -2.45 -10.52 13.54
C ALA A 25 -3.48 -11.35 14.33
N ARG A 26 -4.55 -11.79 13.65
CA ARG A 26 -5.58 -12.64 14.27
C ARG A 26 -5.02 -13.96 14.79
N ARG A 27 -4.08 -14.57 14.07
CA ARG A 27 -3.46 -15.84 14.50
C ARG A 27 -2.60 -15.67 15.76
N LEU A 28 -2.08 -14.47 15.98
CA LEU A 28 -1.32 -14.05 17.15
C LEU A 28 -2.20 -13.45 18.28
N GLY A 29 -3.53 -13.42 18.10
CA GLY A 29 -4.47 -12.88 19.09
C GLY A 29 -4.61 -11.35 19.08
N TYR A 30 -4.10 -10.68 18.04
CA TYR A 30 -4.28 -9.25 17.84
C TYR A 30 -5.42 -8.98 16.85
N ASP A 31 -6.17 -7.92 17.10
CA ASP A 31 -7.08 -7.38 16.10
C ASP A 31 -6.38 -6.28 15.30
N LEU A 32 -6.58 -6.30 13.99
CA LEU A 32 -6.06 -5.29 13.07
C LEU A 32 -7.22 -4.80 12.22
N ALA A 33 -7.74 -3.63 12.58
CA ALA A 33 -8.86 -3.02 11.88
C ALA A 33 -8.40 -2.36 10.58
N LEU A 34 -9.31 -2.23 9.62
CA LEU A 34 -9.05 -1.51 8.38
C LEU A 34 -8.74 -0.02 8.67
N GLU A 35 -9.36 0.54 9.70
CA GLU A 35 -9.11 1.88 10.24
C GLU A 35 -7.67 2.09 10.71
N ASP A 36 -7.00 1.06 11.23
CA ASP A 36 -5.61 1.18 11.66
C ASP A 36 -4.68 1.40 10.46
N VAL A 37 -4.97 0.75 9.34
CA VAL A 37 -4.25 0.93 8.08
C VAL A 37 -4.42 2.37 7.59
N ASP A 38 -5.66 2.90 7.57
CA ASP A 38 -5.93 4.28 7.15
C ASP A 38 -5.22 5.29 8.06
N ARG A 39 -5.34 5.10 9.38
CA ARG A 39 -4.74 5.98 10.41
C ARG A 39 -3.23 6.02 10.32
N VAL A 40 -2.58 4.87 10.17
CA VAL A 40 -1.12 4.78 10.01
C VAL A 40 -0.72 5.40 8.68
N SER A 41 -1.39 5.01 7.58
CA SER A 41 -1.01 5.47 6.25
C SER A 41 -1.11 6.99 6.08
N ARG A 42 -2.11 7.66 6.68
CA ARG A 42 -2.21 9.13 6.66
C ARG A 42 -1.05 9.86 7.35
N ARG A 43 -0.30 9.18 8.22
CA ARG A 43 0.81 9.77 9.00
C ARG A 43 2.17 9.27 8.54
N THR A 44 2.19 8.40 7.54
CA THR A 44 3.42 7.79 7.03
C THR A 44 3.58 8.13 5.55
N PRO A 45 4.55 9.00 5.20
CA PRO A 45 4.81 9.33 3.81
C PRO A 45 5.33 8.11 3.05
N VAL A 46 5.12 8.06 1.74
CA VAL A 46 5.74 7.08 0.86
C VAL A 46 7.17 7.52 0.58
N LEU A 47 8.13 6.65 0.89
CA LEU A 47 9.57 6.90 0.82
C LEU A 47 10.28 6.09 -0.25
N VAL A 48 9.67 5.03 -0.79
CA VAL A 48 10.35 4.16 -1.76
C VAL A 48 9.90 4.50 -3.18
N ASP A 49 10.84 4.94 -4.02
CA ASP A 49 10.63 5.32 -5.42
C ASP A 49 10.73 4.09 -6.36
N VAL A 50 9.86 3.11 -6.14
CA VAL A 50 9.80 1.87 -6.95
C VAL A 50 8.45 1.71 -7.61
N GLU A 51 8.43 1.18 -8.83
CA GLU A 51 7.20 0.85 -9.54
C GLU A 51 6.25 -0.03 -8.69
N PRO A 52 4.92 0.19 -8.76
CA PRO A 52 4.20 1.07 -9.67
C PRO A 52 3.96 2.50 -9.12
N SER A 53 4.51 2.85 -7.95
CA SER A 53 4.33 4.18 -7.36
C SER A 53 5.45 5.15 -7.73
N GLY A 54 6.64 4.62 -7.98
CA GLY A 54 7.83 5.36 -8.38
C GLY A 54 8.33 4.94 -9.76
N ARG A 55 9.63 5.13 -9.99
CA ARG A 55 10.29 4.94 -11.29
C ARG A 55 11.34 3.84 -11.29
N ALA A 56 11.93 3.52 -10.14
CA ALA A 56 13.01 2.54 -10.05
C ALA A 56 12.46 1.11 -9.96
N LEU A 57 13.34 0.13 -10.11
CA LEU A 57 13.03 -1.29 -9.98
C LEU A 57 13.49 -1.83 -8.62
N MET A 58 13.10 -3.07 -8.34
CA MET A 58 13.47 -3.73 -7.08
C MET A 58 14.98 -3.91 -6.92
N GLU A 59 15.73 -4.06 -8.02
CA GLU A 59 17.19 -4.14 -8.00
C GLU A 59 17.85 -2.84 -7.56
N ASP A 60 17.30 -1.69 -7.98
CA ASP A 60 17.78 -0.38 -7.56
C ASP A 60 17.50 -0.15 -6.07
N PHE A 61 16.34 -0.62 -5.58
CA PHE A 61 16.01 -0.56 -4.16
C PHE A 61 16.94 -1.41 -3.30
N ASP A 62 17.30 -2.61 -3.75
CA ASP A 62 18.29 -3.45 -3.06
C ASP A 62 19.67 -2.79 -3.06
N ALA A 63 20.11 -2.25 -4.20
CA ALA A 63 21.36 -1.52 -4.34
C ALA A 63 21.44 -0.27 -3.44
N ASP A 64 20.31 0.38 -3.17
CA ASP A 64 20.18 1.53 -2.24
C ASP A 64 20.05 1.11 -0.76
N GLY A 65 20.30 -0.17 -0.46
CA GLY A 65 20.32 -0.73 0.90
C GLY A 65 18.97 -1.24 1.41
N GLY A 66 17.95 -1.26 0.56
CA GLY A 66 16.70 -1.99 0.77
C GLY A 66 15.93 -1.62 2.02
N VAL A 67 15.29 -2.63 2.63
CA VAL A 67 14.45 -2.45 3.83
C VAL A 67 15.22 -1.82 5.01
N PRO A 68 16.48 -2.20 5.33
CA PRO A 68 17.25 -1.52 6.36
C PRO A 68 17.32 0.01 6.18
N THR A 69 17.56 0.49 4.95
CA THR A 69 17.55 1.93 4.64
C THR A 69 16.18 2.56 4.91
N VAL A 70 15.08 1.86 4.59
CA VAL A 70 13.71 2.32 4.92
C VAL A 70 13.50 2.42 6.43
N LEU A 71 13.95 1.42 7.20
CA LEU A 71 13.86 1.46 8.66
C LEU A 71 14.62 2.69 9.19
N ARG A 72 15.84 2.93 8.71
CA ARG A 72 16.63 4.11 9.10
C ARG A 72 15.94 5.41 8.72
N ALA A 73 15.37 5.49 7.51
CA ALA A 73 14.64 6.67 7.05
C ALA A 73 13.45 6.99 7.97
N LEU A 74 12.73 5.97 8.45
CA LEU A 74 11.57 6.15 9.31
C LEU A 74 11.92 6.60 10.74
N GLY A 75 13.12 6.29 11.24
CA GLY A 75 13.61 6.70 12.55
C GLY A 75 12.62 6.42 13.68
N ASP A 76 12.32 7.44 14.48
CA ASP A 76 11.43 7.39 15.66
C ASP A 76 9.95 7.13 15.33
N ARG A 77 9.57 7.00 14.06
CA ARG A 77 8.24 6.53 13.67
C ARG A 77 8.05 5.03 13.88
N LEU A 78 9.13 4.31 14.16
CA LEU A 78 9.12 2.90 14.49
C LEU A 78 9.37 2.69 15.98
N HIS A 79 8.80 1.62 16.54
CA HIS A 79 9.20 1.09 17.83
C HIS A 79 10.59 0.47 17.69
N GLY A 80 11.62 1.23 18.08
CA GLY A 80 13.02 0.86 17.93
C GLY A 80 13.46 -0.32 18.79
N ASP A 81 12.76 -0.58 19.90
CA ASP A 81 12.99 -1.69 20.83
C ASP A 81 12.41 -3.02 20.36
N ALA A 82 11.65 -3.03 19.25
CA ALA A 82 11.09 -4.25 18.69
C ALA A 82 12.20 -5.23 18.28
N ILE A 83 12.15 -6.45 18.81
CA ILE A 83 13.12 -7.52 18.54
C ILE A 83 12.81 -8.21 17.21
N LEU A 84 13.85 -8.43 16.42
CA LEU A 84 13.83 -9.15 15.14
C LEU A 84 14.22 -10.62 15.34
N ALA A 85 14.05 -11.42 14.28
CA ALA A 85 14.28 -12.87 14.34
C ALA A 85 15.72 -13.27 14.70
N ASP A 86 16.70 -12.41 14.43
CA ASP A 86 18.11 -12.60 14.75
C ASP A 86 18.48 -12.10 16.17
N GLY A 87 17.50 -11.63 16.94
CA GLY A 87 17.68 -11.09 18.28
C GLY A 87 18.11 -9.62 18.33
N SER A 88 18.36 -8.98 17.18
CA SER A 88 18.63 -7.55 17.12
C SER A 88 17.36 -6.72 17.30
N THR A 89 17.52 -5.46 17.67
CA THR A 89 16.42 -4.49 17.73
C THR A 89 16.31 -3.72 16.42
N VAL A 90 15.15 -3.16 16.11
CA VAL A 90 14.98 -2.26 14.96
C VAL A 90 15.97 -1.09 15.02
N ALA A 91 16.20 -0.50 16.20
CA ALA A 91 17.17 0.59 16.37
C ALA A 91 18.60 0.19 15.97
N GLN A 92 19.05 -1.00 16.36
CA GLN A 92 20.36 -1.51 15.96
C GLN A 92 20.50 -1.69 14.43
N VAL A 93 19.42 -2.07 13.75
CA VAL A 93 19.41 -2.13 12.27
C VAL A 93 19.46 -0.73 11.68
N GLN A 94 18.70 0.23 12.23
CA GLN A 94 18.69 1.63 11.78
C GLN A 94 20.09 2.27 11.86
N GLU A 95 20.84 2.01 12.93
CA GLU A 95 22.20 2.51 13.13
C GLU A 95 23.18 2.05 12.03
N ARG A 96 23.04 0.80 11.59
CA ARG A 96 23.96 0.14 10.64
C ARG A 96 23.58 0.32 9.18
N ALA A 97 22.32 0.65 8.89
CA ALA A 97 21.81 0.78 7.53
C ALA A 97 22.41 1.98 6.79
N ALA A 98 22.41 1.94 5.45
CA ALA A 98 22.81 3.06 4.62
C ALA A 98 21.89 4.28 4.85
N ALA A 99 22.43 5.49 4.67
CA ALA A 99 21.64 6.71 4.78
C ALA A 99 20.66 6.84 3.59
N PRO A 100 19.41 7.27 3.81
CA PRO A 100 18.47 7.51 2.71
C PRO A 100 18.88 8.72 1.87
N GLY A 101 18.43 8.76 0.62
CA GLY A 101 18.74 9.82 -0.34
C GLY A 101 18.74 9.40 -1.81
N GLY A 102 18.55 8.11 -2.09
CA GLY A 102 18.40 7.55 -3.44
C GLY A 102 16.97 7.06 -3.68
N VAL A 103 16.84 5.77 -4.01
CA VAL A 103 15.55 5.09 -4.20
C VAL A 103 14.74 5.10 -2.89
N VAL A 104 15.42 4.95 -1.76
CA VAL A 104 14.86 5.22 -0.44
C VAL A 104 15.04 6.70 -0.13
N ARG A 105 13.94 7.43 -0.26
CA ARG A 105 13.85 8.87 -0.07
C ARG A 105 13.92 9.24 1.41
N ARG A 106 14.34 10.48 1.65
CA ARG A 106 14.38 11.07 2.99
C ARG A 106 12.97 11.47 3.43
N LEU A 107 12.75 11.57 4.75
CA LEU A 107 11.47 12.01 5.30
C LEU A 107 11.09 13.45 4.93
N ASP A 108 12.07 14.31 4.67
CA ASP A 108 11.88 15.71 4.27
C ASP A 108 11.71 15.89 2.76
N ASP A 109 11.97 14.84 1.97
CA ASP A 109 11.75 14.80 0.52
C ASP A 109 11.08 13.47 0.12
N PRO A 110 9.85 13.19 0.60
CA PRO A 110 9.17 11.94 0.31
C PRO A 110 8.68 11.87 -1.14
N LEU A 111 8.49 10.65 -1.65
CA LEU A 111 7.81 10.45 -2.93
C LEU A 111 6.36 10.97 -2.87
N ASP A 112 5.68 10.70 -1.75
CA ASP A 112 4.34 11.20 -1.50
C ASP A 112 4.09 11.42 0.00
N ALA A 113 3.88 12.68 0.39
CA ALA A 113 3.69 13.07 1.78
C ALA A 113 2.37 12.60 2.40
N GLU A 114 1.37 12.28 1.59
CA GLU A 114 0.03 11.90 2.06
C GLU A 114 -0.09 10.39 2.37
N GLY A 115 0.90 9.57 1.98
CA GLY A 115 0.96 8.14 2.31
C GLY A 115 0.14 7.21 1.41
N ALA A 116 0.47 5.92 1.42
CA ALA A 116 0.13 4.99 0.35
C ALA A 116 -1.35 4.60 0.21
N PHE A 117 -2.09 4.50 1.30
CA PHE A 117 -3.41 3.86 1.34
C PHE A 117 -4.50 4.80 1.84
N ARG A 118 -5.72 4.55 1.39
CA ARG A 118 -6.94 5.15 1.92
C ARG A 118 -8.04 4.13 2.05
N VAL A 119 -8.77 4.21 3.16
CA VAL A 119 -10.01 3.47 3.35
C VAL A 119 -11.17 4.34 2.91
N VAL A 120 -12.03 3.78 2.07
CA VAL A 120 -13.26 4.41 1.58
C VAL A 120 -14.47 3.66 2.11
N ARG A 121 -15.51 4.41 2.47
CA ARG A 121 -16.78 3.88 3.01
C ARG A 121 -17.95 4.52 2.27
N GLY A 122 -19.04 3.79 2.21
CA GLY A 122 -20.29 4.24 1.59
C GLY A 122 -21.26 3.08 1.41
N ASN A 123 -22.39 3.34 0.77
CA ASN A 123 -23.40 2.32 0.50
C ASN A 123 -22.89 1.14 -0.37
N LEU A 124 -21.85 1.35 -1.20
CA LEU A 124 -21.21 0.28 -1.97
C LEU A 124 -20.14 -0.51 -1.18
N ALA A 125 -19.59 0.08 -0.12
CA ALA A 125 -18.56 -0.53 0.71
C ALA A 125 -18.88 -0.25 2.19
N PRO A 126 -19.97 -0.85 2.73
CA PRO A 126 -20.42 -0.57 4.10
C PRO A 126 -19.37 -0.97 5.14
N ASP A 127 -18.68 -2.09 4.91
CA ASP A 127 -17.60 -2.58 5.77
C ASP A 127 -16.22 -2.00 5.40
N GLY A 128 -16.17 -1.19 4.34
CA GLY A 128 -14.98 -0.48 3.87
C GLY A 128 -14.30 -1.15 2.69
N ALA A 129 -13.61 -0.33 1.88
CA ALA A 129 -12.73 -0.77 0.81
C ALA A 129 -11.41 0.01 0.90
N LEU A 130 -10.34 -0.56 0.34
CA LEU A 130 -9.01 0.01 0.38
C LEU A 130 -8.56 0.40 -1.04
N ILE A 131 -7.99 1.59 -1.18
CA ILE A 131 -7.33 2.02 -2.42
C ILE A 131 -5.86 2.37 -2.13
N LYS A 132 -4.97 1.95 -3.04
CA LYS A 132 -3.58 2.42 -3.08
C LYS A 132 -3.52 3.79 -3.76
N ARG A 133 -3.62 4.84 -2.96
CA ARG A 133 -3.62 6.24 -3.41
C ARG A 133 -2.32 6.62 -4.12
N SER A 134 -1.17 6.12 -3.64
CA SER A 134 0.15 6.46 -4.22
C SER A 134 0.41 5.91 -5.62
N ALA A 135 -0.48 5.07 -6.15
CA ALA A 135 -0.43 4.60 -7.53
C ALA A 135 -1.64 5.08 -8.36
N ALA A 136 -2.49 5.94 -7.78
CA ALA A 136 -3.67 6.47 -8.43
C ALA A 136 -3.36 7.81 -9.11
N SER A 137 -3.99 8.06 -10.27
CA SER A 137 -3.92 9.36 -10.92
C SER A 137 -4.58 10.45 -10.05
N PRO A 138 -3.88 11.55 -9.71
CA PRO A 138 -4.42 12.58 -8.81
C PRO A 138 -5.77 13.15 -9.24
N SER A 139 -5.98 13.31 -10.56
CA SER A 139 -7.25 13.79 -11.14
C SER A 139 -8.44 12.86 -10.89
N LEU A 140 -8.19 11.57 -10.64
CA LEU A 140 -9.23 10.56 -10.43
C LEU A 140 -9.52 10.27 -8.95
N LEU A 141 -8.80 10.89 -8.01
CA LEU A 141 -9.06 10.73 -6.57
C LEU A 141 -10.45 11.22 -6.16
N ARG A 142 -11.05 12.11 -6.96
CA ARG A 142 -12.46 12.51 -6.88
C ARG A 142 -13.08 12.40 -8.26
N HIS A 143 -13.73 11.28 -8.51
CA HIS A 143 -14.34 10.98 -9.80
C HIS A 143 -15.79 10.53 -9.64
N ARG A 144 -16.62 10.84 -10.64
CA ARG A 144 -17.99 10.34 -10.75
C ARG A 144 -18.31 10.09 -12.22
N GLY A 145 -18.84 8.91 -12.49
CA GLY A 145 -19.27 8.52 -13.83
C GLY A 145 -20.29 7.39 -13.80
N PRO A 146 -20.79 6.99 -14.99
CA PRO A 146 -21.68 5.84 -15.10
C PRO A 146 -20.96 4.55 -14.69
N ALA A 147 -21.67 3.63 -14.03
CA ALA A 147 -21.10 2.33 -13.66
C ALA A 147 -21.07 1.39 -14.88
N TYR A 148 -19.88 0.94 -15.27
CA TYR A 148 -19.69 -0.09 -16.28
C TYR A 148 -19.40 -1.42 -15.58
N VAL A 149 -20.47 -2.17 -15.27
CA VAL A 149 -20.41 -3.37 -14.42
C VAL A 149 -20.08 -4.61 -15.24
N ILE A 150 -19.03 -5.34 -14.90
CA ILE A 150 -18.63 -6.64 -15.47
C ILE A 150 -18.85 -7.72 -14.41
N ARG A 151 -19.55 -8.80 -14.75
CA ARG A 151 -19.89 -9.87 -13.80
C ARG A 151 -19.07 -11.13 -14.07
N GLY A 152 -18.04 -11.35 -13.25
CA GLY A 152 -17.20 -12.54 -13.34
C GLY A 152 -16.25 -12.55 -14.55
N TYR A 153 -15.32 -13.51 -14.52
CA TYR A 153 -14.22 -13.58 -15.49
C TYR A 153 -14.67 -13.86 -16.93
N ASP A 154 -15.80 -14.53 -17.12
CA ASP A 154 -16.34 -14.85 -18.46
C ASP A 154 -16.68 -13.58 -19.27
N GLU A 155 -17.11 -12.51 -18.61
CA GLU A 155 -17.41 -11.23 -19.25
C GLU A 155 -16.15 -10.35 -19.44
N LEU A 156 -15.05 -10.61 -18.72
CA LEU A 156 -13.93 -9.68 -18.62
C LEU A 156 -13.28 -9.45 -19.99
N SER A 157 -12.88 -10.53 -20.67
CA SER A 157 -12.15 -10.44 -21.95
C SER A 157 -12.96 -9.75 -23.05
N THR A 158 -14.26 -10.03 -23.13
CA THR A 158 -15.15 -9.44 -24.14
C THR A 158 -15.46 -7.97 -23.86
N ARG A 159 -15.49 -7.57 -22.57
CA ARG A 159 -15.91 -6.23 -22.16
C ARG A 159 -14.78 -5.24 -21.89
N THR A 160 -13.53 -5.69 -21.78
CA THR A 160 -12.34 -4.84 -21.62
C THR A 160 -11.32 -4.98 -22.75
N GLY A 161 -11.64 -5.74 -23.80
CA GLY A 161 -10.78 -5.86 -24.98
C GLY A 161 -10.74 -4.60 -25.85
N PRO A 162 -9.98 -4.61 -26.97
CA PRO A 162 -9.83 -3.45 -27.86
C PRO A 162 -11.15 -2.92 -28.46
N ALA A 163 -12.17 -3.78 -28.57
CA ALA A 163 -13.51 -3.41 -29.04
C ALA A 163 -14.47 -2.97 -27.92
N SER A 164 -13.96 -2.78 -26.69
CA SER A 164 -14.76 -2.33 -25.55
C SER A 164 -15.43 -1.00 -25.86
N GLN A 165 -16.71 -0.91 -25.51
CA GLN A 165 -17.50 0.32 -25.59
C GLN A 165 -17.54 1.03 -24.22
N CYS A 166 -16.61 0.72 -23.31
CA CYS A 166 -16.53 1.37 -22.01
C CYS A 166 -16.21 2.86 -22.20
N PRO A 167 -17.08 3.79 -21.76
CA PRO A 167 -16.78 5.21 -21.78
C PRO A 167 -15.54 5.54 -20.93
N GLU A 168 -14.76 6.54 -21.33
CA GLU A 168 -13.53 6.96 -20.62
C GLU A 168 -13.83 7.46 -19.19
N ASP A 169 -14.97 8.11 -19.00
CA ASP A 169 -15.41 8.62 -17.71
C ASP A 169 -16.16 7.56 -16.87
N ALA A 170 -16.37 6.36 -17.38
CA ALA A 170 -17.09 5.33 -16.64
C ALA A 170 -16.29 4.81 -15.44
N VAL A 171 -17.00 4.42 -14.39
CA VAL A 171 -16.44 3.67 -13.27
C VAL A 171 -16.59 2.19 -13.59
N LEU A 172 -15.49 1.53 -13.93
CA LEU A 172 -15.48 0.08 -14.16
C LEU A 172 -15.67 -0.64 -12.83
N VAL A 173 -16.69 -1.51 -12.75
CA VAL A 173 -17.01 -2.30 -11.55
C VAL A 173 -16.92 -3.77 -11.91
N PHE A 174 -15.91 -4.46 -11.38
CA PHE A 174 -15.80 -5.90 -11.51
C PHE A 174 -16.41 -6.60 -10.29
N ALA A 175 -17.47 -7.37 -10.51
CA ALA A 175 -18.19 -8.08 -9.45
C ALA A 175 -17.93 -9.58 -9.52
N GLY A 176 -18.05 -10.27 -8.38
CA GLY A 176 -17.85 -11.72 -8.30
C GLY A 176 -16.37 -12.13 -8.23
N ALA A 177 -15.50 -11.28 -7.65
CA ALA A 177 -14.07 -11.55 -7.51
C ALA A 177 -13.61 -11.63 -6.04
N GLY A 178 -14.57 -11.78 -5.12
CA GLY A 178 -14.30 -11.88 -3.69
C GLY A 178 -14.05 -13.32 -3.23
N PRO A 179 -13.70 -13.55 -1.95
CA PRO A 179 -13.26 -14.87 -1.44
C PRO A 179 -14.23 -16.04 -1.64
N VAL A 180 -15.53 -15.77 -1.81
CA VAL A 180 -16.56 -16.80 -2.01
C VAL A 180 -16.97 -16.93 -3.48
N GLY A 181 -16.91 -15.83 -4.24
CA GLY A 181 -17.50 -15.74 -5.57
C GLY A 181 -16.51 -15.74 -6.73
N GLY A 182 -15.22 -15.50 -6.45
CA GLY A 182 -14.13 -15.56 -7.41
C GLY A 182 -13.40 -16.89 -7.43
#